data_AF-A0A7K3YE81-F1
#
_entry.id   AF-A0A7K3YE81-F1
#
_cell.length_a   1.000
_cell.length_b   1.000
_cell.length_c   1.000
_cell.angle_alpha   90.00
_cell.angle_beta   90.00
_cell.angle_gamma   90.00
#
_symmetry.space_group_name_H-M   'P 1'
#
loop_
_entity.id
_entity.type
_entity.pdbx_description
1 polymer ?
#
loop_
_entity_poly.entity_id
_entity_poly.type
_entity_poly.pdbx_seq_one_letter_code
_entity_poly.pdbx_strand_id
1 'polypeptide(L)'
;LHVLNHAMPGAAVVQEHMVETHPGLVEDCYVKVFTGDQELADDLEPQFVLDVEKLFPAKQAEALSAAVGKSLWQAIHIPTAVSRTCDGGTTSRWSAMQIGMSFIGAYRMCAGEAAVADLSYAAKHAGVLQMASHLPARRARGPNEPGGIMFGVFSDIVQANRKYPHDPAKASLEVVGAGTMLFDQIWLGSYMSGGVGFTQYATAAYTDNILDEFTYYGMDYIKDKYKVDWKNPSPDDKVKPTQEVVNDIATEVALNGMEQYEQFPTMMEDHFGGSQRAGVLAAACGLSGSIATGNSNAGLNAWYLCMLLHKDGWSRLGFFGYDLQDQCGSANTLSIRGDEGAIGEVGGPNYPNYAMNVGHQGEYAAIVGGAHYGRGDAFCFDPRIKICFADPALKFDFAEPRREFAKGAIREFMPAGERSLIIPAR
;
A
#
# COMPACT_ATOMS: atom_id res chain seq x y z
N LEU A 1 -0.38 -4.36 -28.41
CA LEU A 1 0.10 -4.97 -27.14
C LEU A 1 1.27 -5.93 -27.35
N HIS A 2 1.27 -6.77 -28.40
CA HIS A 2 2.45 -7.55 -28.81
C HIS A 2 3.74 -6.74 -28.97
N VAL A 3 3.72 -5.70 -29.82
CA VAL A 3 4.89 -4.81 -30.03
C VAL A 3 5.39 -4.20 -28.73
N LEU A 4 4.47 -3.82 -27.84
CA LEU A 4 4.80 -3.22 -26.55
C LEU A 4 5.43 -4.22 -25.58
N ASN A 5 4.94 -5.46 -25.51
CA ASN A 5 5.55 -6.49 -24.68
C ASN A 5 6.90 -6.97 -25.22
N HIS A 6 7.19 -6.80 -26.52
CA HIS A 6 8.54 -6.95 -27.08
C HIS A 6 9.43 -5.76 -26.70
N ALA A 7 8.96 -4.53 -26.88
CA ALA A 7 9.78 -3.34 -26.66
C ALA A 7 10.02 -3.02 -25.17
N MET A 8 9.05 -3.26 -24.29
CA MET A 8 9.09 -2.85 -22.88
C MET A 8 10.29 -3.42 -22.11
N PRO A 9 10.69 -4.69 -22.28
CA PRO A 9 11.90 -5.23 -21.65
C PRO A 9 13.22 -4.63 -22.16
N GLY A 10 13.21 -3.84 -23.24
CA GLY A 10 14.40 -3.18 -23.81
C GLY A 10 14.85 -3.73 -25.17
N ALA A 11 13.91 -4.11 -26.03
CA ALA A 11 14.18 -4.59 -27.39
C ALA A 11 13.76 -3.56 -28.46
N ALA A 12 14.40 -3.62 -29.64
CA ALA A 12 14.24 -2.64 -30.69
C ALA A 12 13.07 -2.97 -31.64
N VAL A 13 12.42 -1.92 -32.18
CA VAL A 13 11.27 -2.05 -33.11
C VAL A 13 11.38 -1.14 -34.36
N VAL A 14 12.43 -0.34 -34.49
CA VAL A 14 12.58 0.62 -35.62
C VAL A 14 13.99 0.63 -36.20
N GLN A 15 14.99 0.97 -35.37
CA GLN A 15 16.34 1.22 -35.86
C GLN A 15 17.09 -0.08 -36.15
N GLU A 16 17.91 -0.07 -37.21
CA GLU A 16 18.86 -1.13 -37.52
C GLU A 16 20.07 -1.12 -36.56
N HIS A 17 20.72 -2.27 -36.39
CA HIS A 17 21.96 -2.43 -35.62
C HIS A 17 21.85 -2.00 -34.14
N MET A 18 20.69 -2.25 -33.53
CA MET A 18 20.48 -2.01 -32.10
C MET A 18 21.06 -3.13 -31.24
N VAL A 19 21.45 -2.77 -30.02
CA VAL A 19 21.72 -3.73 -28.95
C VAL A 19 20.49 -3.80 -28.04
N GLU A 20 20.23 -4.97 -27.49
CA GLU A 20 19.01 -5.26 -26.74
C GLU A 20 19.35 -5.88 -25.38
N THR A 21 18.43 -5.80 -24.43
CA THR A 21 18.54 -6.51 -23.16
C THR A 21 18.42 -8.02 -23.38
N HIS A 22 19.13 -8.82 -22.59
CA HIS A 22 18.97 -10.27 -22.65
C HIS A 22 17.62 -10.66 -22.00
N PRO A 23 16.69 -11.35 -22.69
CA PRO A 23 15.35 -11.64 -22.16
C PRO A 23 15.33 -12.34 -20.80
N GLY A 24 16.26 -13.27 -20.57
CA GLY A 24 16.43 -13.94 -19.27
C GLY A 24 16.85 -13.06 -18.08
N LEU A 25 17.24 -11.79 -18.30
CA LEU A 25 17.53 -10.81 -17.24
C LEU A 25 16.36 -9.86 -16.95
N VAL A 26 15.32 -9.89 -17.80
CA VAL A 26 14.20 -8.94 -17.80
C VAL A 26 12.85 -9.66 -17.96
N GLU A 27 12.79 -10.95 -17.60
CA GLU A 27 11.61 -11.81 -17.76
C GLU A 27 10.40 -11.36 -16.93
N ASP A 28 10.62 -10.55 -15.89
CA ASP A 28 9.57 -9.99 -15.05
C ASP A 28 8.96 -8.72 -15.63
N CYS A 29 9.47 -8.22 -16.76
CA CYS A 29 8.99 -7.02 -17.42
C CYS A 29 7.88 -7.33 -18.43
N TYR A 30 6.73 -6.68 -18.27
CA TYR A 30 5.59 -6.84 -19.18
C TYR A 30 4.61 -5.67 -19.06
N VAL A 31 3.66 -5.64 -19.99
CA VAL A 31 2.52 -4.73 -19.98
C VAL A 31 1.21 -5.50 -20.13
N LYS A 32 0.28 -5.25 -19.22
CA LYS A 32 -1.13 -5.62 -19.37
C LYS A 32 -2.02 -4.38 -19.41
N VAL A 33 -3.27 -4.57 -19.76
CA VAL A 33 -4.29 -3.53 -19.82
C VAL A 33 -5.53 -3.91 -19.04
N PHE A 34 -6.29 -2.91 -18.61
CA PHE A 34 -7.63 -3.08 -18.05
C PHE A 34 -8.53 -1.93 -18.45
N THR A 35 -9.83 -2.20 -18.42
CA THR A 35 -10.88 -1.23 -18.70
C THR A 35 -12.14 -1.61 -17.92
N GLY A 36 -13.02 -0.64 -17.67
CA GLY A 36 -14.38 -0.92 -17.19
C GLY A 36 -15.38 -1.19 -18.31
N ASP A 37 -14.96 -1.17 -19.58
CA ASP A 37 -15.77 -1.55 -20.74
C ASP A 37 -15.56 -3.04 -21.07
N GLN A 38 -16.48 -3.90 -20.64
CA GLN A 38 -16.36 -5.34 -20.80
C GLN A 38 -16.38 -5.76 -22.29
N GLU A 39 -17.09 -5.04 -23.16
CA GLU A 39 -17.09 -5.33 -24.60
C GLU A 39 -15.68 -5.14 -25.18
N LEU A 40 -15.00 -4.05 -24.79
CA LEU A 40 -13.61 -3.82 -25.18
C LEU A 40 -12.67 -4.85 -24.56
N ALA A 41 -12.88 -5.24 -23.30
CA ALA A 41 -12.05 -6.25 -22.64
C ALA A 41 -12.15 -7.62 -23.33
N ASP A 42 -13.35 -8.02 -23.77
CA ASP A 42 -13.62 -9.29 -24.45
C ASP A 42 -13.01 -9.34 -25.87
N ASP A 43 -12.88 -8.18 -26.53
CA ASP A 43 -12.25 -8.05 -27.86
C ASP A 43 -10.70 -8.07 -27.80
N LEU A 44 -10.11 -7.93 -26.61
CA LEU A 44 -8.66 -7.96 -26.42
C LEU A 44 -8.15 -9.38 -26.17
N GLU A 45 -6.93 -9.67 -26.63
CA GLU A 45 -6.31 -10.98 -26.36
C GLU A 45 -6.12 -11.21 -24.85
N PRO A 46 -6.66 -12.30 -24.27
CA PRO A 46 -6.71 -12.48 -22.81
C PRO A 46 -5.35 -12.43 -22.11
N GLN A 47 -4.27 -12.79 -22.79
CA GLN A 47 -2.91 -12.74 -22.23
C GLN A 47 -2.45 -11.34 -21.82
N PHE A 48 -3.06 -10.29 -22.38
CA PHE A 48 -2.74 -8.91 -22.05
C PHE A 48 -3.77 -8.23 -21.13
N VAL A 49 -4.82 -8.92 -20.71
CA VAL A 49 -5.94 -8.30 -19.99
C VAL A 49 -5.89 -8.64 -18.51
N LEU A 50 -5.98 -7.62 -17.66
CA LEU A 50 -6.37 -7.76 -16.25
C LEU A 50 -7.89 -7.68 -16.18
N ASP A 51 -8.53 -8.84 -16.20
CA ASP A 51 -9.97 -8.99 -16.24
C ASP A 51 -10.60 -8.71 -14.88
N VAL A 52 -11.26 -7.55 -14.75
CA VAL A 52 -11.81 -7.07 -13.48
C VAL A 52 -12.90 -8.01 -12.95
N GLU A 53 -13.76 -8.57 -13.80
CA GLU A 53 -14.83 -9.48 -13.39
C GLU A 53 -14.29 -10.81 -12.86
N LYS A 54 -13.16 -11.29 -13.39
CA LYS A 54 -12.52 -12.53 -12.92
C LYS A 54 -11.67 -12.33 -11.68
N LEU A 55 -11.06 -11.15 -11.53
CA LEU A 55 -10.08 -10.89 -10.47
C LEU A 55 -10.70 -10.44 -9.15
N PHE A 56 -11.93 -9.92 -9.18
CA PHE A 56 -12.61 -9.32 -8.03
C PHE A 56 -13.98 -9.96 -7.74
N PRO A 57 -14.44 -9.97 -6.48
CA PRO A 57 -15.84 -10.26 -6.16
C PRO A 57 -16.80 -9.35 -6.92
N ALA A 58 -17.97 -9.86 -7.32
CA ALA A 58 -18.90 -9.16 -8.21
C ALA A 58 -19.20 -7.69 -7.84
N LYS A 59 -19.51 -7.42 -6.56
CA LYS A 59 -19.78 -6.05 -6.06
C LYS A 59 -18.55 -5.13 -6.21
N GLN A 60 -17.35 -5.67 -5.97
CA GLN A 60 -16.11 -4.91 -6.13
C GLN A 60 -15.80 -4.68 -7.61
N ALA A 61 -15.98 -5.71 -8.45
CA ALA A 61 -15.78 -5.61 -9.89
C ALA A 61 -16.70 -4.54 -10.51
N GLU A 62 -17.99 -4.52 -10.14
CA GLU A 62 -18.94 -3.51 -10.59
C GLU A 62 -18.50 -2.09 -10.20
N ALA A 63 -18.10 -1.90 -8.93
CA ALA A 63 -17.63 -0.60 -8.44
C ALA A 63 -16.35 -0.13 -9.16
N LEU A 64 -15.40 -1.04 -9.39
CA LEU A 64 -14.15 -0.75 -10.09
C LEU A 64 -14.39 -0.42 -11.57
N SER A 65 -15.19 -1.22 -12.27
CA SER A 65 -15.55 -0.99 -13.67
C SER A 65 -16.30 0.33 -13.84
N ALA A 66 -17.24 0.64 -12.93
CA ALA A 66 -17.94 1.93 -12.93
C ALA A 66 -16.98 3.11 -12.71
N ALA A 67 -16.01 2.97 -11.79
CA ALA A 67 -15.08 4.04 -11.48
C ALA A 67 -14.02 4.28 -12.59
N VAL A 68 -13.56 3.22 -13.26
CA VAL A 68 -12.65 3.32 -14.41
C VAL A 68 -13.40 3.81 -15.67
N GLY A 69 -14.68 3.43 -15.79
CA GLY A 69 -15.51 3.69 -16.95
C GLY A 69 -14.92 3.07 -18.21
N LYS A 70 -15.20 3.69 -19.36
CA LYS A 70 -14.74 3.19 -20.67
C LYS A 70 -13.28 3.50 -21.01
N SER A 71 -12.48 3.89 -20.02
CA SER A 71 -11.07 4.19 -20.23
C SER A 71 -10.26 2.89 -20.32
N LEU A 72 -9.26 2.85 -21.20
CA LEU A 72 -8.28 1.76 -21.27
C LEU A 72 -6.98 2.21 -20.59
N TRP A 73 -6.52 1.46 -19.59
CA TRP A 73 -5.29 1.73 -18.84
C TRP A 73 -4.25 0.65 -19.08
N GLN A 74 -2.97 1.02 -18.99
CA GLN A 74 -1.84 0.09 -19.07
C GLN A 74 -1.21 -0.08 -17.70
N ALA A 75 -1.16 -1.31 -17.20
CA ALA A 75 -0.36 -1.72 -16.04
C ALA A 75 1.02 -2.14 -16.56
N ILE A 76 2.05 -1.36 -16.20
CA ILE A 76 3.40 -1.51 -16.74
C ILE A 76 4.38 -1.81 -15.62
N HIS A 77 5.07 -2.95 -15.76
CA HIS A 77 6.08 -3.40 -14.83
C HIS A 77 7.43 -3.40 -15.56
N ILE A 78 8.31 -2.47 -15.22
CA ILE A 78 9.67 -2.41 -15.79
C ILE A 78 10.56 -3.50 -15.17
N PRO A 79 11.70 -3.86 -15.76
CA PRO A 79 12.52 -4.94 -15.22
C PRO A 79 13.02 -4.62 -13.80
N THR A 80 12.92 -5.58 -12.89
CA THR A 80 13.42 -5.44 -11.52
C THR A 80 14.92 -5.11 -11.51
N ALA A 81 15.71 -5.68 -12.42
CA ALA A 81 17.13 -5.35 -12.55
C ALA A 81 17.37 -3.85 -12.82
N VAL A 82 16.53 -3.23 -13.67
CA VAL A 82 16.60 -1.79 -13.95
C VAL A 82 16.22 -0.99 -12.73
N SER A 83 15.13 -1.35 -12.05
CA SER A 83 14.70 -0.65 -10.83
C SER A 83 15.76 -0.72 -9.72
N ARG A 84 16.49 -1.84 -9.61
CA ARG A 84 17.57 -2.02 -8.63
C ARG A 84 18.86 -1.28 -9.00
N THR A 85 19.14 -1.13 -10.30
CA THR A 85 20.30 -0.38 -10.79
C THR A 85 20.07 1.13 -10.75
N CYS A 86 18.83 1.56 -10.96
CA CYS A 86 18.44 2.96 -11.02
C CYS A 86 17.62 3.37 -9.78
N ASP A 87 16.46 4.00 -9.99
CA ASP A 87 15.57 4.51 -8.95
C ASP A 87 14.09 4.42 -9.39
N GLY A 88 13.16 4.76 -8.50
CA GLY A 88 11.72 4.80 -8.80
C GLY A 88 11.38 5.76 -9.94
N GLY A 89 12.09 6.89 -10.03
CA GLY A 89 11.90 7.92 -11.06
C GLY A 89 12.15 7.40 -12.48
N THR A 90 12.89 6.32 -12.62
CA THR A 90 13.14 5.65 -13.90
C THR A 90 11.87 5.01 -14.48
N THR A 91 10.95 4.55 -13.64
CA THR A 91 9.78 3.74 -14.04
C THR A 91 8.91 4.39 -15.12
N SER A 92 8.41 5.61 -14.87
CA SER A 92 7.53 6.29 -15.83
C SER A 92 8.26 6.74 -17.08
N ARG A 93 9.56 7.05 -16.96
CA ARG A 93 10.40 7.42 -18.10
C ARG A 93 10.61 6.21 -19.01
N TRP A 94 11.08 5.10 -18.46
CA TRP A 94 11.25 3.84 -19.18
C TRP A 94 9.96 3.41 -19.87
N SER A 95 8.86 3.38 -19.12
CA SER A 95 7.52 3.09 -19.64
C SER A 95 7.18 3.96 -20.87
N ALA A 96 7.30 5.28 -20.73
CA ALA A 96 6.96 6.19 -21.82
C ALA A 96 7.85 6.04 -23.06
N MET A 97 9.14 5.73 -22.89
CA MET A 97 10.03 5.51 -24.03
C MET A 97 9.54 4.31 -24.86
N GLN A 98 9.23 3.20 -24.18
CA GLN A 98 8.82 1.98 -24.86
C GLN A 98 7.38 2.07 -25.40
N ILE A 99 6.49 2.82 -24.73
CA ILE A 99 5.17 3.19 -25.29
C ILE A 99 5.35 3.95 -26.60
N GLY A 100 6.16 5.01 -26.62
CA GLY A 100 6.36 5.84 -27.81
C GLY A 100 6.91 5.04 -28.99
N MET A 101 7.93 4.22 -28.75
CA MET A 101 8.49 3.34 -29.79
C MET A 101 7.48 2.30 -30.30
N SER A 102 6.65 1.77 -29.40
CA SER A 102 5.62 0.81 -29.78
C SER A 102 4.49 1.43 -30.58
N PHE A 103 4.11 2.67 -30.28
CA PHE A 103 3.16 3.42 -31.11
C PHE A 103 3.71 3.65 -32.52
N ILE A 104 4.98 4.07 -32.63
CA ILE A 104 5.65 4.23 -33.94
C ILE A 104 5.59 2.93 -34.73
N GLY A 105 6.02 1.81 -34.14
CA GLY A 105 6.07 0.52 -34.80
C GLY A 105 4.69 -0.05 -35.15
N ALA A 106 3.74 0.01 -34.23
CA ALA A 106 2.41 -0.59 -34.40
C ALA A 106 1.49 0.22 -35.33
N TYR A 107 1.58 1.54 -35.28
CA TYR A 107 0.71 2.44 -36.07
C TYR A 107 1.40 3.01 -37.32
N ARG A 108 2.63 2.56 -37.62
CA ARG A 108 3.41 2.98 -38.80
C ARG A 108 3.57 4.50 -38.91
N MET A 109 3.77 5.14 -37.76
CA MET A 109 4.01 6.58 -37.69
C MET A 109 5.40 6.92 -38.22
N CYS A 110 5.63 8.20 -38.54
CA CYS A 110 6.99 8.65 -38.79
C CYS A 110 7.80 8.54 -37.48
N ALA A 111 9.00 7.96 -37.55
CA ALA A 111 9.88 7.77 -36.41
C ALA A 111 10.55 9.09 -35.98
N GLY A 112 9.76 9.98 -35.35
CA GLY A 112 10.21 11.29 -34.87
C GLY A 112 9.48 12.48 -35.48
N GLU A 113 8.15 12.41 -35.64
CA GLU A 113 7.32 13.55 -36.01
C GLU A 113 6.68 14.26 -34.81
N ALA A 114 6.06 15.42 -35.04
CA ALA A 114 5.46 16.24 -33.99
C ALA A 114 4.42 15.47 -33.14
N ALA A 115 3.60 14.61 -33.74
CA ALA A 115 2.60 13.80 -33.04
C ALA A 115 3.23 12.82 -32.00
N VAL A 116 4.49 12.42 -32.17
CA VAL A 116 5.20 11.58 -31.19
C VAL A 116 5.48 12.37 -29.90
N ALA A 117 5.61 13.70 -29.98
CA ALA A 117 5.75 14.54 -28.79
C ALA A 117 4.47 14.55 -27.95
N ASP A 118 3.28 14.51 -28.58
CA ASP A 118 2.00 14.41 -27.87
C ASP A 118 1.88 13.08 -27.13
N LEU A 119 2.29 11.96 -27.76
CA LEU A 119 2.38 10.66 -27.10
C LEU A 119 3.35 10.69 -25.92
N SER A 120 4.48 11.36 -26.07
CA SER A 120 5.47 11.51 -25.01
C SER A 120 4.93 12.32 -23.82
N TYR A 121 4.20 13.41 -24.09
CA TYR A 121 3.56 14.21 -23.04
C TYR A 121 2.46 13.44 -22.32
N ALA A 122 1.63 12.70 -23.07
CA ALA A 122 0.61 11.83 -22.52
C ALA A 122 1.22 10.76 -21.61
N ALA A 123 2.21 10.00 -22.09
CA ALA A 123 2.80 8.89 -21.35
C ALA A 123 3.67 9.32 -20.15
N LYS A 124 4.15 10.57 -20.11
CA LYS A 124 5.03 11.08 -19.03
C LYS A 124 4.36 12.01 -18.05
N HIS A 125 3.21 12.60 -18.41
CA HIS A 125 2.55 13.62 -17.59
C HIS A 125 1.02 13.50 -17.62
N ALA A 126 0.37 13.66 -18.77
CA ALA A 126 -1.08 13.84 -18.81
C ALA A 126 -1.89 12.56 -18.57
N GLY A 127 -1.33 11.39 -18.88
CA GLY A 127 -1.97 10.08 -18.80
C GLY A 127 -1.18 9.07 -17.96
N VAL A 128 -0.31 9.53 -17.07
CA VAL A 128 0.48 8.65 -16.19
C VAL A 128 0.01 8.75 -14.74
N LEU A 129 -0.07 7.60 -14.08
CA LEU A 129 -0.27 7.49 -12.64
C LEU A 129 0.99 6.91 -12.03
N GLN A 130 1.63 7.71 -11.19
CA GLN A 130 2.82 7.30 -10.44
C GLN A 130 2.38 6.73 -9.09
N MET A 131 3.17 5.79 -8.54
CA MET A 131 2.86 5.21 -7.22
C MET A 131 3.05 6.24 -6.09
N ALA A 132 3.95 7.21 -6.33
CA ALA A 132 4.33 8.22 -5.37
C ALA A 132 4.78 9.50 -6.07
N SER A 133 4.51 10.65 -5.44
CA SER A 133 5.08 11.93 -5.85
C SER A 133 6.55 12.07 -5.42
N HIS A 134 7.26 13.05 -5.98
CA HIS A 134 8.62 13.40 -5.54
C HIS A 134 8.62 14.00 -4.11
N LEU A 135 9.81 14.02 -3.49
CA LEU A 135 9.97 14.50 -2.11
C LEU A 135 10.68 15.88 -2.01
N PRO A 136 10.47 16.62 -0.90
CA PRO A 136 11.18 17.86 -0.63
C PRO A 136 12.69 17.68 -0.47
N ALA A 137 13.44 18.77 -0.69
CA ALA A 137 14.90 18.76 -0.82
C ALA A 137 15.66 18.07 0.34
N ARG A 138 15.20 18.23 1.59
CA ARG A 138 15.86 17.60 2.77
C ARG A 138 15.93 16.07 2.67
N ARG A 139 14.98 15.47 1.96
CA ARG A 139 14.82 14.03 1.75
C ARG A 139 14.61 13.76 0.26
N ALA A 140 15.34 14.48 -0.59
CA ALA A 140 15.14 14.53 -2.04
C ALA A 140 15.13 13.15 -2.70
N ARG A 141 13.98 12.78 -3.25
CA ARG A 141 13.76 11.58 -4.04
C ARG A 141 12.82 11.90 -5.19
N GLY A 142 13.01 11.20 -6.31
CA GLY A 142 12.09 11.24 -7.42
C GLY A 142 10.74 10.58 -7.09
N PRO A 143 9.83 10.52 -8.06
CA PRO A 143 8.60 9.76 -7.95
C PRO A 143 8.82 8.26 -7.73
N ASN A 144 7.77 7.53 -7.37
CA ASN A 144 7.75 6.07 -7.12
C ASN A 144 8.68 5.60 -5.98
N GLU A 145 9.14 6.50 -5.11
CA GLU A 145 9.87 6.13 -3.89
C GLU A 145 8.92 6.05 -2.68
N PRO A 146 9.19 5.19 -1.68
CA PRO A 146 8.26 4.90 -0.58
C PRO A 146 7.74 6.15 0.13
N GLY A 147 8.61 7.15 0.32
CA GLY A 147 8.27 8.35 1.06
C GLY A 147 7.12 9.18 0.47
N GLY A 148 6.81 9.00 -0.81
CA GLY A 148 5.75 9.73 -1.51
C GLY A 148 4.48 8.91 -1.74
N ILE A 149 4.42 7.66 -1.26
CA ILE A 149 3.23 6.81 -1.41
C ILE A 149 2.19 7.27 -0.39
N MET A 150 1.00 7.64 -0.86
CA MET A 150 -0.11 7.97 0.03
C MET A 150 -0.70 6.71 0.66
N PHE A 151 -1.23 6.83 1.87
CA PHE A 151 -1.76 5.69 2.64
C PHE A 151 -2.93 4.97 1.96
N GLY A 152 -3.81 5.71 1.30
CA GLY A 152 -4.89 5.12 0.49
C GLY A 152 -4.35 4.37 -0.73
N VAL A 153 -3.35 4.93 -1.43
CA VAL A 153 -2.66 4.26 -2.54
C VAL A 153 -1.97 2.98 -2.07
N PHE A 154 -1.31 3.02 -0.91
CA PHE A 154 -0.66 1.84 -0.35
C PHE A 154 -1.67 0.74 0.01
N SER A 155 -2.82 1.11 0.58
CA SER A 155 -3.92 0.18 0.83
C SER A 155 -4.47 -0.43 -0.46
N ASP A 156 -4.45 0.34 -1.57
CA ASP A 156 -4.88 -0.16 -2.87
C ASP A 156 -3.90 -1.15 -3.51
N ILE A 157 -2.60 -0.99 -3.26
CA ILE A 157 -1.55 -1.93 -3.68
C ILE A 157 -1.82 -3.32 -3.08
N VAL A 158 -2.12 -3.38 -1.77
CA VAL A 158 -2.39 -4.63 -1.07
C VAL A 158 -3.74 -5.21 -1.53
N GLN A 159 -3.77 -6.51 -1.82
CA GLN A 159 -4.91 -7.20 -2.45
C GLN A 159 -5.71 -8.07 -1.47
N ALA A 160 -5.44 -7.95 -0.17
CA ALA A 160 -6.09 -8.77 0.84
C ALA A 160 -7.62 -8.57 0.87
N ASN A 161 -8.12 -7.35 0.62
CA ASN A 161 -9.55 -7.04 0.64
C ASN A 161 -10.36 -7.70 -0.48
N ARG A 162 -9.74 -8.05 -1.63
CA ARG A 162 -10.42 -8.84 -2.67
C ARG A 162 -10.42 -10.34 -2.38
N LYS A 163 -9.43 -10.83 -1.62
CA LYS A 163 -9.30 -12.24 -1.22
C LYS A 163 -10.13 -12.55 0.03
N TYR A 164 -10.21 -11.62 0.96
CA TYR A 164 -10.92 -11.72 2.23
C TYR A 164 -11.99 -10.61 2.35
N PRO A 165 -12.99 -10.53 1.44
CA PRO A 165 -13.94 -9.41 1.39
C PRO A 165 -14.92 -9.36 2.57
N HIS A 166 -15.02 -10.44 3.35
CA HIS A 166 -15.90 -10.57 4.52
C HIS A 166 -15.12 -10.50 5.84
N ASP A 167 -13.85 -10.09 5.79
CA ASP A 167 -12.99 -9.97 6.95
C ASP A 167 -12.13 -8.71 6.85
N PRO A 168 -12.71 -7.53 7.15
CA PRO A 168 -12.01 -6.26 7.09
C PRO A 168 -10.83 -6.20 8.06
N ALA A 169 -10.89 -6.90 9.19
CA ALA A 169 -9.76 -6.99 10.13
C ALA A 169 -8.58 -7.74 9.49
N LYS A 170 -8.80 -8.94 8.94
CA LYS A 170 -7.76 -9.67 8.21
C LYS A 170 -7.19 -8.86 7.06
N ALA A 171 -8.04 -8.23 6.25
CA ALA A 171 -7.61 -7.41 5.12
C ALA A 171 -6.74 -6.23 5.58
N SER A 172 -7.13 -5.52 6.63
CA SER A 172 -6.35 -4.43 7.21
C SER A 172 -5.03 -4.90 7.83
N LEU A 173 -5.01 -6.05 8.51
CA LEU A 173 -3.79 -6.60 9.11
C LEU A 173 -2.75 -6.99 8.05
N GLU A 174 -3.16 -7.41 6.86
CA GLU A 174 -2.23 -7.57 5.73
C GLU A 174 -1.68 -6.22 5.24
N VAL A 175 -2.47 -5.14 5.29
CA VAL A 175 -1.98 -3.77 5.02
C VAL A 175 -0.98 -3.33 6.09
N VAL A 176 -1.24 -3.62 7.38
CA VAL A 176 -0.27 -3.34 8.46
C VAL A 176 1.05 -4.03 8.16
N GLY A 177 1.03 -5.34 7.94
CA GLY A 177 2.26 -6.11 7.71
C GLY A 177 3.03 -5.62 6.48
N ALA A 178 2.34 -5.37 5.36
CA ALA A 178 2.97 -4.80 4.18
C ALA A 178 3.56 -3.41 4.46
N GLY A 179 2.79 -2.58 5.18
CA GLY A 179 3.10 -1.19 5.44
C GLY A 179 4.29 -1.02 6.37
N THR A 180 4.33 -1.74 7.49
CA THR A 180 5.46 -1.65 8.43
C THR A 180 6.73 -2.22 7.80
N MET A 181 6.62 -3.26 6.98
CA MET A 181 7.77 -3.76 6.20
C MET A 181 8.31 -2.67 5.26
N LEU A 182 7.46 -2.08 4.42
CA LEU A 182 7.91 -1.08 3.45
C LEU A 182 8.37 0.22 4.13
N PHE A 183 7.53 0.77 5.01
CA PHE A 183 7.72 2.10 5.58
C PHE A 183 8.73 2.12 6.73
N ASP A 184 8.77 1.10 7.60
CA ASP A 184 9.73 1.10 8.70
C ASP A 184 11.02 0.40 8.33
N GLN A 185 10.98 -0.79 7.70
CA GLN A 185 12.22 -1.55 7.45
C GLN A 185 13.00 -0.99 6.26
N ILE A 186 12.32 -0.75 5.13
CA ILE A 186 12.97 -0.28 3.91
C ILE A 186 13.11 1.24 3.92
N TRP A 187 12.01 1.98 4.07
CA TRP A 187 12.03 3.43 3.94
C TRP A 187 12.75 4.11 5.13
N LEU A 188 12.20 4.02 6.33
CA LEU A 188 12.82 4.66 7.50
C LEU A 188 14.12 3.97 7.88
N GLY A 189 14.15 2.64 7.87
CA GLY A 189 15.27 1.80 8.32
C GLY A 189 16.43 1.65 7.34
N SER A 190 16.25 2.08 6.09
CA SER A 190 17.33 2.09 5.10
C SER A 190 17.46 3.46 4.42
N TYR A 191 16.46 3.88 3.63
CA TYR A 191 16.55 5.10 2.82
C TYR A 191 16.78 6.36 3.68
N MET A 192 16.19 6.42 4.87
CA MET A 192 16.28 7.58 5.77
C MET A 192 17.25 7.38 6.93
N SER A 193 17.86 6.20 7.06
CA SER A 193 18.85 5.90 8.10
C SER A 193 19.92 4.90 7.62
N GLY A 194 19.69 3.59 7.80
CA GLY A 194 20.60 2.50 7.45
C GLY A 194 21.23 1.79 8.66
N GLY A 195 22.05 0.76 8.38
CA GLY A 195 22.71 -0.06 9.39
C GLY A 195 21.92 -1.32 9.73
N VAL A 196 21.82 -1.65 11.03
CA VAL A 196 20.99 -2.78 11.51
C VAL A 196 19.52 -2.57 11.13
N GLY A 197 19.06 -1.31 11.12
CA GLY A 197 17.72 -0.94 10.72
C GLY A 197 16.67 -1.24 11.78
N PHE A 198 15.42 -1.40 11.34
CA PHE A 198 14.22 -1.32 12.17
C PHE A 198 13.36 -2.58 12.11
N THR A 199 13.98 -3.75 11.93
CA THR A 199 13.26 -5.02 11.78
C THR A 199 12.23 -5.25 12.88
N GLN A 200 12.63 -5.16 14.15
CA GLN A 200 11.74 -5.49 15.27
C GLN A 200 10.72 -4.39 15.59
N TYR A 201 10.92 -3.16 15.11
CA TYR A 201 9.84 -2.16 15.15
C TYR A 201 8.68 -2.62 14.26
N ALA A 202 9.00 -3.13 13.06
CA ALA A 202 7.99 -3.57 12.10
C ALA A 202 7.39 -4.94 12.45
N THR A 203 8.22 -5.93 12.81
CA THR A 203 7.75 -7.32 13.05
C THR A 203 6.71 -7.39 14.16
N ALA A 204 6.80 -6.54 15.18
CA ALA A 204 5.81 -6.47 16.25
C ALA A 204 4.37 -6.30 15.75
N ALA A 205 4.19 -5.68 14.58
CA ALA A 205 2.89 -5.44 13.96
C ALA A 205 2.45 -6.57 13.00
N TYR A 206 3.26 -7.60 12.75
CA TYR A 206 2.91 -8.70 11.85
C TYR A 206 3.35 -10.10 12.29
N THR A 207 3.93 -10.26 13.48
CA THR A 207 4.30 -11.55 14.06
C THR A 207 3.48 -11.87 15.31
N ASP A 208 3.52 -13.14 15.70
CA ASP A 208 3.02 -13.66 16.98
C ASP A 208 1.53 -13.47 17.26
N ASN A 209 0.78 -12.97 16.27
CA ASN A 209 -0.66 -12.67 16.30
C ASN A 209 -1.08 -11.73 17.45
N ILE A 210 -0.16 -10.97 18.04
CA ILE A 210 -0.47 -10.05 19.15
C ILE A 210 -1.38 -8.93 18.65
N LEU A 211 -1.04 -8.29 17.54
CA LEU A 211 -1.91 -7.27 16.93
C LEU A 211 -3.23 -7.86 16.43
N ASP A 212 -3.19 -9.07 15.84
CA ASP A 212 -4.37 -9.76 15.38
C ASP A 212 -5.37 -9.96 16.54
N GLU A 213 -4.92 -10.48 17.69
CA GLU A 213 -5.74 -10.69 18.88
C GLU A 213 -6.44 -9.39 19.35
N PHE A 214 -5.69 -8.30 19.50
CA PHE A 214 -6.25 -7.03 19.95
C PHE A 214 -7.25 -6.45 18.94
N THR A 215 -6.97 -6.62 17.66
CA THR A 215 -7.87 -6.16 16.59
C THR A 215 -9.16 -6.96 16.59
N TYR A 216 -9.11 -8.27 16.74
CA TYR A 216 -10.31 -9.12 16.79
C TYR A 216 -11.11 -8.91 18.08
N TYR A 217 -10.48 -8.64 19.22
CA TYR A 217 -11.19 -8.16 20.41
C TYR A 217 -12.01 -6.90 20.09
N GLY A 218 -11.39 -5.92 19.41
CA GLY A 218 -12.09 -4.72 18.96
C GLY A 218 -13.23 -5.01 17.99
N MET A 219 -13.08 -5.99 17.09
CA MET A 219 -14.15 -6.42 16.18
C MET A 219 -15.35 -7.01 16.93
N ASP A 220 -15.11 -7.83 17.95
CA ASP A 220 -16.16 -8.38 18.80
C ASP A 220 -16.85 -7.27 19.61
N TYR A 221 -16.08 -6.32 20.15
CA TYR A 221 -16.62 -5.18 20.88
C TYR A 221 -17.55 -4.30 20.03
N ILE A 222 -17.13 -3.93 18.81
CA ILE A 222 -17.96 -3.08 17.93
C ILE A 222 -19.21 -3.82 17.45
N LYS A 223 -19.13 -5.14 17.29
CA LYS A 223 -20.29 -5.97 16.98
C LYS A 223 -21.27 -6.02 18.14
N ASP A 224 -20.79 -6.25 19.35
CA ASP A 224 -21.64 -6.43 20.52
C ASP A 224 -22.27 -5.12 20.98
N LYS A 225 -21.50 -4.02 21.00
CA LYS A 225 -21.99 -2.73 21.49
C LYS A 225 -22.70 -1.91 20.41
N TYR A 226 -22.08 -1.79 19.24
CA TYR A 226 -22.54 -0.91 18.17
C TYR A 226 -23.35 -1.61 17.08
N LYS A 227 -23.46 -2.95 17.15
CA LYS A 227 -24.20 -3.77 16.18
C LYS A 227 -23.65 -3.68 14.76
N VAL A 228 -22.34 -3.43 14.63
CA VAL A 228 -21.61 -3.48 13.36
C VAL A 228 -21.43 -4.95 12.96
N ASP A 229 -22.03 -5.35 11.85
CA ASP A 229 -21.84 -6.68 11.25
C ASP A 229 -20.61 -6.68 10.35
N TRP A 230 -19.44 -6.62 10.98
CA TRP A 230 -18.16 -6.54 10.26
C TRP A 230 -17.89 -7.74 9.34
N LYS A 231 -18.60 -8.88 9.50
CA LYS A 231 -18.53 -10.04 8.59
C LYS A 231 -19.35 -9.87 7.31
N ASN A 232 -20.27 -8.91 7.30
CA ASN A 232 -21.00 -8.47 6.11
C ASN A 232 -20.75 -6.98 5.85
N PRO A 233 -19.53 -6.58 5.46
CA PRO A 233 -19.17 -5.18 5.27
C PRO A 233 -20.16 -4.39 4.40
N SER A 234 -20.70 -3.32 4.99
CA SER A 234 -21.69 -2.44 4.39
C SER A 234 -21.53 -1.01 4.91
N PRO A 235 -21.94 0.03 4.17
CA PRO A 235 -22.08 1.37 4.73
C PRO A 235 -23.25 1.51 5.72
N ASP A 236 -24.24 0.61 5.69
CA ASP A 236 -25.53 0.79 6.37
C ASP A 236 -25.47 0.67 7.90
N ASP A 237 -24.50 -0.09 8.42
CA ASP A 237 -24.33 -0.39 9.84
C ASP A 237 -23.21 0.46 10.48
N LYS A 238 -22.69 1.46 9.77
CA LYS A 238 -21.60 2.30 10.26
C LYS A 238 -22.06 3.30 11.30
N VAL A 239 -21.25 3.43 12.35
CA VAL A 239 -21.50 4.33 13.46
C VAL A 239 -21.07 5.74 13.07
N LYS A 240 -21.87 6.75 13.44
CA LYS A 240 -21.50 8.15 13.22
C LYS A 240 -20.15 8.46 13.90
N PRO A 241 -19.16 9.03 13.19
CA PRO A 241 -17.84 9.32 13.76
C PRO A 241 -17.89 10.54 14.68
N THR A 242 -18.22 10.33 15.96
CA THR A 242 -18.18 11.37 17.00
C THR A 242 -17.03 11.12 17.96
N GLN A 243 -16.59 12.15 18.67
CA GLN A 243 -15.57 12.00 19.70
C GLN A 243 -15.99 11.03 20.81
N GLU A 244 -17.29 10.94 21.12
CA GLU A 244 -17.80 9.97 22.11
C GLU A 244 -17.57 8.52 21.66
N VAL A 245 -17.84 8.22 20.39
CA VAL A 245 -17.60 6.88 19.81
C VAL A 245 -16.10 6.57 19.77
N VAL A 246 -15.27 7.55 19.40
CA VAL A 246 -13.81 7.41 19.44
C VAL A 246 -13.32 7.16 20.87
N ASN A 247 -13.78 7.96 21.84
CA ASN A 247 -13.42 7.80 23.24
C ASN A 247 -13.75 6.40 23.74
N ASP A 248 -14.94 5.91 23.41
CA ASP A 248 -15.40 4.62 23.86
C ASP A 248 -14.62 3.45 23.27
N ILE A 249 -14.54 3.38 21.93
CA ILE A 249 -13.88 2.27 21.24
C ILE A 249 -12.38 2.25 21.56
N ALA A 250 -11.70 3.41 21.47
CA ALA A 250 -10.27 3.46 21.69
C ALA A 250 -9.90 3.15 23.14
N THR A 251 -10.66 3.66 24.12
CA THR A 251 -10.38 3.38 25.53
C THR A 251 -10.57 1.91 25.86
N GLU A 252 -11.66 1.29 25.40
CA GLU A 252 -11.92 -0.13 25.65
C GLU A 252 -10.82 -1.02 25.06
N VAL A 253 -10.49 -0.82 23.79
CA VAL A 253 -9.49 -1.65 23.10
C VAL A 253 -8.08 -1.39 23.65
N ALA A 254 -7.75 -0.14 24.01
CA ALA A 254 -6.47 0.20 24.64
C ALA A 254 -6.33 -0.49 26.00
N LEU A 255 -7.34 -0.40 26.86
CA LEU A 255 -7.32 -1.02 28.19
C LEU A 255 -7.19 -2.54 28.08
N ASN A 256 -7.96 -3.18 27.20
CA ASN A 256 -7.82 -4.62 26.96
C ASN A 256 -6.39 -4.99 26.54
N GLY A 257 -5.84 -4.34 25.52
CA GLY A 257 -4.48 -4.66 25.06
C GLY A 257 -3.41 -4.38 26.11
N MET A 258 -3.55 -3.30 26.91
CA MET A 258 -2.65 -3.02 28.04
C MET A 258 -2.74 -4.12 29.10
N GLU A 259 -3.94 -4.55 29.48
CA GLU A 259 -4.15 -5.66 30.39
C GLU A 259 -3.55 -6.97 29.86
N GLN A 260 -3.63 -7.25 28.56
CA GLN A 260 -3.00 -8.43 27.95
C GLN A 260 -1.48 -8.42 28.15
N TYR A 261 -0.81 -7.28 27.90
CA TYR A 261 0.63 -7.17 28.16
C TYR A 261 0.98 -7.34 29.66
N GLU A 262 0.13 -6.88 30.57
CA GLU A 262 0.33 -7.01 32.01
C GLU A 262 0.08 -8.45 32.51
N GLN A 263 -0.94 -9.12 31.98
CA GLN A 263 -1.32 -10.48 32.34
C GLN A 263 -0.39 -11.54 31.76
N PHE A 264 0.20 -11.27 30.60
CA PHE A 264 1.11 -12.18 29.90
C PHE A 264 2.51 -11.58 29.81
N PRO A 265 3.38 -11.79 30.83
CA PRO A 265 4.75 -11.26 30.84
C PRO A 265 5.57 -11.64 29.60
N THR A 266 5.29 -12.79 28.99
CA THR A 266 5.93 -13.22 27.74
C THR A 266 5.60 -12.29 26.57
N MET A 267 4.39 -11.74 26.52
CA MET A 267 3.99 -10.76 25.51
C MET A 267 4.70 -9.41 25.72
N MET A 268 4.88 -9.00 26.99
CA MET A 268 5.66 -7.81 27.32
C MET A 268 7.16 -7.98 27.04
N GLU A 269 7.69 -9.19 27.20
CA GLU A 269 9.08 -9.53 26.86
C GLU A 269 9.28 -9.61 25.34
N ASP A 270 8.34 -10.18 24.59
CA ASP A 270 8.38 -10.25 23.13
C ASP A 270 8.38 -8.84 22.52
N HIS A 271 7.39 -8.02 22.88
CA HIS A 271 7.38 -6.59 22.56
C HIS A 271 8.12 -5.79 23.63
N PHE A 272 9.40 -6.08 23.85
CA PHE A 272 10.23 -5.44 24.88
C PHE A 272 10.33 -3.91 24.71
N GLY A 273 10.31 -3.42 23.47
CA GLY A 273 10.38 -2.01 23.12
C GLY A 273 9.04 -1.30 23.32
N GLY A 274 9.06 -0.17 24.01
CA GLY A 274 7.85 0.63 24.23
C GLY A 274 7.13 1.04 22.93
N SER A 275 7.90 1.38 21.89
CA SER A 275 7.34 1.77 20.58
C SER A 275 6.64 0.61 19.87
N GLN A 276 7.08 -0.64 20.07
CA GLN A 276 6.42 -1.83 19.51
C GLN A 276 5.03 -1.96 20.11
N ARG A 277 4.95 -1.88 21.45
CA ARG A 277 3.67 -1.92 22.17
C ARG A 277 2.77 -0.76 21.79
N ALA A 278 3.33 0.45 21.67
CA ALA A 278 2.58 1.65 21.32
C ALA A 278 1.95 1.53 19.93
N GLY A 279 2.73 1.15 18.91
CA GLY A 279 2.21 0.96 17.56
C GLY A 279 1.16 -0.13 17.48
N VAL A 280 1.37 -1.26 18.15
CA VAL A 280 0.43 -2.39 18.16
C VAL A 280 -0.89 -2.03 18.86
N LEU A 281 -0.85 -1.42 20.05
CA LEU A 281 -2.07 -1.01 20.76
C LEU A 281 -2.85 0.02 19.97
N ALA A 282 -2.17 1.04 19.47
CA ALA A 282 -2.82 2.12 18.74
C ALA A 282 -3.36 1.66 17.38
N ALA A 283 -2.69 0.70 16.72
CA ALA A 283 -3.19 0.07 15.49
C ALA A 283 -4.53 -0.63 15.75
N ALA A 284 -4.61 -1.46 16.79
CA ALA A 284 -5.85 -2.14 17.15
C ALA A 284 -6.99 -1.15 17.44
N CYS A 285 -6.71 -0.08 18.19
CA CYS A 285 -7.68 0.98 18.48
C CYS A 285 -8.13 1.71 17.20
N GLY A 286 -7.17 2.07 16.35
CA GLY A 286 -7.42 2.79 15.10
C GLY A 286 -8.22 1.96 14.10
N LEU A 287 -7.89 0.68 13.96
CA LEU A 287 -8.62 -0.27 13.11
C LEU A 287 -10.06 -0.47 13.62
N SER A 288 -10.23 -0.62 14.93
CA SER A 288 -11.56 -0.75 15.54
C SER A 288 -12.41 0.50 15.30
N GLY A 289 -11.83 1.69 15.50
CA GLY A 289 -12.48 2.96 15.24
C GLY A 289 -12.83 3.18 13.77
N SER A 290 -11.89 2.88 12.85
CA SER A 290 -12.11 3.08 11.41
C SER A 290 -13.12 2.10 10.83
N ILE A 291 -13.05 0.81 11.19
CA ILE A 291 -13.99 -0.22 10.71
C ILE A 291 -15.41 0.05 11.23
N ALA A 292 -15.56 0.43 12.50
CA ALA A 292 -16.87 0.71 13.09
C ALA A 292 -17.55 1.94 12.45
N THR A 293 -16.77 2.96 12.11
CA THR A 293 -17.32 4.26 11.66
C THR A 293 -17.29 4.44 10.15
N GLY A 294 -16.48 3.64 9.44
CA GLY A 294 -16.23 3.82 8.01
C GLY A 294 -15.53 5.14 7.72
N ASN A 295 -14.73 5.65 8.66
CA ASN A 295 -14.05 6.94 8.58
C ASN A 295 -12.59 6.84 9.07
N SER A 296 -11.63 7.12 8.19
CA SER A 296 -10.20 6.99 8.48
C SER A 296 -9.73 7.97 9.55
N ASN A 297 -10.19 9.23 9.54
CA ASN A 297 -9.84 10.24 10.55
C ASN A 297 -10.41 9.91 11.94
N ALA A 298 -11.56 9.23 12.04
CA ALA A 298 -12.05 8.70 13.31
C ALA A 298 -11.13 7.59 13.85
N GLY A 299 -10.64 6.70 12.97
CA GLY A 299 -9.60 5.73 13.32
C GLY A 299 -8.28 6.37 13.75
N LEU A 300 -7.83 7.43 13.06
CA LEU A 300 -6.63 8.18 13.47
C LEU A 300 -6.82 8.86 14.83
N ASN A 301 -8.00 9.42 15.12
CA ASN A 301 -8.29 9.94 16.46
C ASN A 301 -8.28 8.84 17.53
N ALA A 302 -8.75 7.63 17.20
CA ALA A 302 -8.65 6.47 18.10
C ALA A 302 -7.20 6.04 18.35
N TRP A 303 -6.35 6.06 17.31
CA TRP A 303 -4.90 5.87 17.45
C TRP A 303 -4.30 6.89 18.43
N TYR A 304 -4.53 8.19 18.20
CA TYR A 304 -3.93 9.23 19.04
C TYR A 304 -4.44 9.21 20.48
N LEU A 305 -5.71 8.89 20.70
CA LEU A 305 -6.23 8.70 22.05
C LEU A 305 -5.58 7.50 22.74
N CYS A 306 -5.39 6.38 22.06
CA CYS A 306 -4.66 5.23 22.60
C CYS A 306 -3.25 5.62 23.07
N MET A 307 -2.54 6.44 22.29
CA MET A 307 -1.19 6.90 22.66
C MET A 307 -1.18 7.71 23.96
N LEU A 308 -2.18 8.57 24.17
CA LEU A 308 -2.33 9.34 25.41
C LEU A 308 -2.64 8.43 26.61
N LEU A 309 -3.59 7.51 26.46
CA LEU A 309 -3.96 6.54 27.50
C LEU A 309 -2.79 5.64 27.90
N HIS A 310 -2.06 5.12 26.92
CA HIS A 310 -0.88 4.28 27.14
C HIS A 310 0.20 5.05 27.92
N LYS A 311 0.50 6.28 27.49
CA LYS A 311 1.50 7.14 28.14
C LYS A 311 1.18 7.37 29.61
N ASP A 312 -0.08 7.68 29.93
CA ASP A 312 -0.52 7.92 31.31
C ASP A 312 -0.60 6.62 32.13
N GLY A 313 -1.06 5.51 31.52
CA GLY A 313 -1.23 4.23 32.22
C GLY A 313 0.09 3.56 32.61
N TRP A 314 1.13 3.64 31.79
CA TRP A 314 2.44 3.04 32.10
C TRP A 314 3.54 4.04 32.43
N SER A 315 3.26 5.34 32.41
CA SER A 315 4.27 6.41 32.59
C SER A 315 5.44 6.28 31.59
N ARG A 316 5.19 5.67 30.43
CA ARG A 316 6.11 5.47 29.32
C ARG A 316 5.30 5.23 28.05
N LEU A 317 5.91 5.47 26.89
CA LEU A 317 5.32 5.19 25.59
C LEU A 317 6.36 4.53 24.68
N GLY A 318 6.94 5.27 23.74
CA GLY A 318 7.97 4.79 22.82
C GLY A 318 9.36 5.38 23.08
N PHE A 319 10.21 5.33 22.05
CA PHE A 319 11.53 5.96 22.06
C PHE A 319 11.44 7.50 22.15
N PHE A 320 12.58 8.17 22.36
CA PHE A 320 12.69 9.62 22.60
C PHE A 320 11.79 10.48 21.70
N GLY A 321 11.79 10.26 20.39
CA GLY A 321 11.02 11.05 19.44
C GLY A 321 9.74 10.37 18.94
N TYR A 322 9.34 9.24 19.54
CA TYR A 322 8.22 8.44 19.02
C TYR A 322 6.94 9.26 18.88
N ASP A 323 6.58 10.01 19.94
CA ASP A 323 5.30 10.70 20.05
C ASP A 323 5.28 12.11 19.44
N LEU A 324 6.24 12.47 18.59
CA LEU A 324 6.19 13.76 17.88
C LEU A 324 4.86 13.92 17.14
N GLN A 325 4.48 12.92 16.36
CA GLN A 325 3.24 12.95 15.61
C GLN A 325 2.02 12.72 16.49
N ASP A 326 2.14 11.93 17.56
CA ASP A 326 0.99 11.62 18.42
C ASP A 326 0.59 12.81 19.28
N GLN A 327 1.54 13.61 19.75
CA GLN A 327 1.25 14.87 20.45
C GLN A 327 0.64 15.93 19.50
N CYS A 328 1.00 15.92 18.22
CA CYS A 328 0.38 16.77 17.20
C CYS A 328 -0.97 16.20 16.68
N GLY A 329 -1.18 14.90 16.80
CA GLY A 329 -2.21 14.15 16.08
C GLY A 329 -3.62 14.60 16.42
N SER A 330 -3.94 14.72 17.71
CA SER A 330 -5.27 15.17 18.17
C SER A 330 -5.66 16.55 17.64
N ALA A 331 -4.70 17.45 17.45
CA ALA A 331 -4.96 18.79 16.90
C ALA A 331 -5.07 18.78 15.36
N ASN A 332 -4.29 17.91 14.70
CA ASN A 332 -4.17 17.93 13.25
C ASN A 332 -5.16 17.02 12.51
N THR A 333 -5.68 15.97 13.16
CA THR A 333 -6.56 14.98 12.51
C THR A 333 -7.83 15.60 11.90
N LEU A 334 -8.34 16.70 12.47
CA LEU A 334 -9.48 17.45 11.93
C LEU A 334 -9.13 18.90 11.58
N SER A 335 -7.82 19.22 11.51
CA SER A 335 -7.39 20.53 11.04
C SER A 335 -7.78 20.71 9.57
N ILE A 336 -7.96 21.97 9.18
CA ILE A 336 -8.20 22.37 7.78
C ILE A 336 -7.13 23.34 7.29
N ARG A 337 -6.05 23.52 8.08
CA ARG A 337 -4.94 24.39 7.72
C ARG A 337 -4.05 23.72 6.67
N GLY A 338 -3.34 24.52 5.89
CA GLY A 338 -2.69 24.08 4.65
C GLY A 338 -1.76 22.87 4.78
N ASP A 339 -0.89 22.82 5.79
CA ASP A 339 0.09 21.75 6.02
C ASP A 339 -0.25 20.82 7.20
N GLU A 340 -1.50 20.89 7.66
CA GLU A 340 -2.03 20.07 8.78
C GLU A 340 -3.26 19.26 8.38
N GLY A 341 -4.19 19.87 7.65
CA GLY A 341 -5.46 19.24 7.32
C GLY A 341 -5.34 18.30 6.13
N ALA A 342 -5.52 17.01 6.37
CA ALA A 342 -5.64 15.98 5.34
C ALA A 342 -6.63 14.89 5.77
N ILE A 343 -7.38 14.36 4.80
CA ILE A 343 -8.06 13.07 5.00
C ILE A 343 -7.01 11.95 5.08
N GLY A 344 -7.26 10.90 5.85
CA GLY A 344 -6.27 9.85 6.09
C GLY A 344 -5.71 9.25 4.79
N GLU A 345 -6.55 9.11 3.77
CA GLU A 345 -6.24 8.51 2.47
C GLU A 345 -5.11 9.23 1.73
N VAL A 346 -5.04 10.56 1.85
CA VAL A 346 -4.00 11.41 1.20
C VAL A 346 -2.84 11.74 2.13
N GLY A 347 -2.92 11.28 3.39
CA GLY A 347 -1.76 11.20 4.26
C GLY A 347 -0.68 10.29 3.68
N GLY A 348 0.50 10.33 4.25
CA GLY A 348 1.61 9.48 3.82
C GLY A 348 2.90 9.82 4.55
N PRO A 349 4.00 9.14 4.22
CA PRO A 349 5.30 9.40 4.85
C PRO A 349 5.87 10.81 4.59
N ASN A 350 5.25 11.61 3.71
CA ASN A 350 5.65 13.00 3.50
C ASN A 350 4.72 14.02 4.20
N TYR A 351 3.61 13.59 4.81
CA TYR A 351 2.83 14.45 5.68
C TYR A 351 3.73 14.94 6.84
N PRO A 352 3.74 16.25 7.18
CA PRO A 352 4.84 16.83 7.96
C PRO A 352 5.15 16.13 9.27
N ASN A 353 4.13 15.75 10.05
CA ASN A 353 4.35 15.07 11.33
C ASN A 353 4.83 13.62 11.17
N TYR A 354 4.51 12.95 10.06
CA TYR A 354 4.75 11.51 9.89
C TYR A 354 6.11 11.20 9.30
N ALA A 355 6.88 12.22 8.90
CA ALA A 355 7.99 12.06 7.98
C ALA A 355 9.31 11.52 8.56
N MET A 356 9.30 11.00 9.79
CA MET A 356 10.54 10.70 10.54
C MET A 356 10.51 9.42 11.37
N ASN A 357 9.36 9.00 11.90
CA ASN A 357 9.32 8.08 13.03
C ASN A 357 8.70 6.73 12.64
N VAL A 358 9.31 5.64 13.12
CA VAL A 358 8.86 4.25 12.96
C VAL A 358 7.63 3.93 13.81
N GLY A 359 6.91 2.85 13.50
CA GLY A 359 5.79 2.30 14.25
C GLY A 359 4.52 3.12 14.13
N HIS A 360 4.25 3.63 12.91
CA HIS A 360 3.10 4.48 12.60
C HIS A 360 2.62 4.35 11.15
N GLN A 361 3.52 4.47 10.16
CA GLN A 361 3.14 4.68 8.75
C GLN A 361 2.39 3.47 8.15
N GLY A 362 2.80 2.25 8.51
CA GLY A 362 2.13 1.04 8.03
C GLY A 362 0.76 0.85 8.67
N GLU A 363 0.68 1.18 9.95
CA GLU A 363 -0.52 1.13 10.75
C GLU A 363 -1.55 2.17 10.29
N TYR A 364 -1.12 3.40 9.97
CA TYR A 364 -1.99 4.43 9.38
C TYR A 364 -2.56 4.03 8.03
N ALA A 365 -1.74 3.41 7.17
CA ALA A 365 -2.24 2.85 5.92
C ALA A 365 -3.34 1.82 6.19
N ALA A 366 -3.16 0.95 7.17
CA ALA A 366 -4.19 -0.03 7.52
C ALA A 366 -5.44 0.58 8.15
N ILE A 367 -5.31 1.67 8.93
CA ILE A 367 -6.46 2.42 9.48
C ILE A 367 -7.30 3.01 8.34
N VAL A 368 -6.65 3.58 7.33
CA VAL A 368 -7.30 4.01 6.09
C VAL A 368 -7.98 2.83 5.41
N GLY A 369 -7.26 1.73 5.17
CA GLY A 369 -7.81 0.51 4.60
C GLY A 369 -9.05 0.01 5.36
N GLY A 370 -8.99 -0.02 6.69
CA GLY A 370 -10.06 -0.49 7.56
C GLY A 370 -11.36 0.30 7.42
N ALA A 371 -11.28 1.63 7.23
CA ALA A 371 -12.45 2.45 6.98
C ALA A 371 -13.23 1.98 5.74
N HIS A 372 -12.50 1.71 4.66
CA HIS A 372 -13.06 1.26 3.38
C HIS A 372 -13.48 -0.21 3.41
N TYR A 373 -12.65 -1.08 3.96
CA TYR A 373 -12.91 -2.51 4.02
C TYR A 373 -14.12 -2.81 4.90
N GLY A 374 -14.29 -2.09 6.02
CA GLY A 374 -15.48 -2.20 6.85
C GLY A 374 -16.78 -1.82 6.12
N ARG A 375 -16.71 -0.94 5.13
CA ARG A 375 -17.84 -0.55 4.26
C ARG A 375 -18.06 -1.50 3.08
N GLY A 376 -17.11 -2.40 2.83
CA GLY A 376 -17.08 -3.27 1.65
C GLY A 376 -16.72 -2.50 0.37
N ASP A 377 -16.01 -1.37 0.48
CA ASP A 377 -15.53 -0.61 -0.67
C ASP A 377 -14.43 -1.42 -1.41
N ALA A 378 -14.38 -1.31 -2.74
CA ALA A 378 -13.45 -2.07 -3.57
C ALA A 378 -12.00 -1.54 -3.52
N PHE A 379 -11.86 -0.23 -3.29
CA PHE A 379 -10.60 0.51 -3.25
C PHE A 379 -10.69 1.63 -2.20
N CYS A 380 -9.54 2.16 -1.79
CA CYS A 380 -9.43 3.20 -0.78
C CYS A 380 -9.25 4.59 -1.40
N PHE A 381 -8.44 4.71 -2.44
CA PHE A 381 -8.13 6.00 -3.06
C PHE A 381 -8.19 5.97 -4.59
N ASP A 382 -7.58 4.99 -5.24
CA ASP A 382 -7.52 4.94 -6.70
C ASP A 382 -7.84 3.53 -7.25
N PRO A 383 -8.97 3.37 -7.97
CA PRO A 383 -9.39 2.07 -8.49
C PRO A 383 -8.40 1.50 -9.51
N ARG A 384 -7.63 2.37 -10.20
CA ARG A 384 -6.66 1.96 -11.22
C ARG A 384 -5.44 1.31 -10.57
N ILE A 385 -5.04 1.79 -9.39
CA ILE A 385 -3.98 1.15 -8.58
C ILE A 385 -4.46 -0.20 -8.07
N LYS A 386 -5.69 -0.27 -7.54
CA LYS A 386 -6.27 -1.53 -7.06
C LYS A 386 -6.26 -2.62 -8.14
N ILE A 387 -6.69 -2.30 -9.37
CA ILE A 387 -6.69 -3.24 -10.49
C ILE A 387 -5.27 -3.57 -10.96
N CYS A 388 -4.38 -2.58 -11.04
CA CYS A 388 -2.98 -2.76 -11.48
C CYS A 388 -2.25 -3.85 -10.67
N PHE A 389 -2.49 -3.92 -9.35
CA PHE A 389 -1.87 -4.91 -8.47
C PHE A 389 -2.67 -6.21 -8.34
N ALA A 390 -3.85 -6.33 -8.96
CA ALA A 390 -4.60 -7.58 -9.05
C ALA A 390 -4.03 -8.50 -10.14
N ASP A 391 -2.71 -8.62 -10.23
CA ASP A 391 -2.05 -9.42 -11.26
C ASP A 391 -1.32 -10.65 -10.66
N PRO A 392 -1.81 -11.87 -10.92
CA PRO A 392 -1.13 -13.10 -10.53
C PRO A 392 0.27 -13.32 -11.13
N ALA A 393 0.65 -12.57 -12.17
CA ALA A 393 1.96 -12.64 -12.80
C ALA A 393 3.05 -11.84 -12.05
N LEU A 394 2.67 -11.00 -11.07
CA LEU A 394 3.64 -10.37 -10.18
C LEU A 394 4.39 -11.43 -9.35
N LYS A 395 5.69 -11.21 -9.14
CA LYS A 395 6.53 -12.16 -8.39
C LYS A 395 6.16 -12.22 -6.89
N PHE A 396 5.53 -11.17 -6.37
CA PHE A 396 5.09 -11.07 -4.97
C PHE A 396 3.56 -11.16 -4.89
N ASP A 397 3.03 -12.04 -4.05
CA ASP A 397 1.59 -12.15 -3.82
C ASP A 397 1.11 -11.03 -2.87
N PHE A 398 0.62 -9.93 -3.47
CA PHE A 398 0.08 -8.79 -2.73
C PHE A 398 -1.22 -9.09 -1.97
N ALA A 399 -1.85 -10.26 -2.16
CA ALA A 399 -3.03 -10.65 -1.38
C ALA A 399 -2.66 -11.24 -0.01
N GLU A 400 -1.43 -11.72 0.17
CA GLU A 400 -0.93 -12.29 1.43
C GLU A 400 0.51 -11.87 1.75
N PRO A 401 0.79 -10.57 1.90
CA PRO A 401 2.13 -10.06 2.21
C PRO A 401 2.82 -10.77 3.37
N ARG A 402 2.11 -11.03 4.48
CA ARG A 402 2.70 -11.70 5.65
C ARG A 402 3.18 -13.12 5.33
N ARG A 403 2.44 -13.85 4.49
CA ARG A 403 2.83 -15.20 4.04
C ARG A 403 4.06 -15.14 3.13
N GLU A 404 4.12 -14.17 2.22
CA GLU A 404 5.28 -13.98 1.36
C GLU A 404 6.54 -13.61 2.17
N PHE A 405 6.40 -12.87 3.26
CA PHE A 405 7.51 -12.61 4.18
C PHE A 405 8.01 -13.88 4.86
N ALA A 406 7.10 -14.74 5.33
CA ALA A 406 7.47 -16.04 5.89
C ALA A 406 8.21 -16.91 4.86
N LYS A 407 7.72 -16.96 3.62
CA LYS A 407 8.37 -17.64 2.49
C LYS A 407 9.76 -17.09 2.20
N GLY A 408 9.93 -15.76 2.26
CA GLY A 408 11.23 -15.10 2.16
C GLY A 408 12.17 -15.45 3.31
N ALA A 409 11.67 -15.48 4.55
CA ALA A 409 12.45 -15.79 5.75
C ALA A 409 13.05 -17.21 5.71
N ILE A 410 12.29 -18.18 5.19
CA ILE A 410 12.76 -19.56 4.99
C ILE A 410 13.49 -19.78 3.64
N ARG A 411 13.73 -18.70 2.88
CA ARG A 411 14.49 -18.69 1.62
C ARG A 411 13.84 -19.48 0.47
N GLU A 412 12.51 -19.51 0.45
CA GLU A 412 11.72 -20.16 -0.61
C GLU A 412 11.12 -19.15 -1.60
N PHE A 413 11.27 -17.85 -1.36
CA PHE A 413 10.87 -16.80 -2.29
C PHE A 413 11.92 -16.64 -3.40
N MET A 414 11.48 -16.59 -4.66
CA MET A 414 12.34 -16.44 -5.83
C MET A 414 12.20 -15.02 -6.42
N PRO A 415 13.15 -14.10 -6.12
CA PRO A 415 13.08 -12.74 -6.63
C PRO A 415 13.43 -12.66 -8.13
N ALA A 416 12.99 -11.58 -8.78
CA ALA A 416 13.47 -11.20 -10.11
C ALA A 416 14.73 -10.31 -10.04
N GLY A 417 15.37 -10.11 -11.19
CA GLY A 417 16.52 -9.19 -11.33
C GLY A 417 17.87 -9.75 -10.89
N GLU A 418 17.96 -11.06 -10.66
CA GLU A 418 19.23 -11.74 -10.41
C GLU A 418 20.12 -11.75 -11.67
N ARG A 419 21.45 -11.80 -11.45
CA ARG A 419 22.45 -11.67 -12.53
C ARG A 419 23.25 -12.94 -12.79
N SER A 420 22.82 -14.08 -12.24
CA SER A 420 23.54 -15.36 -12.34
C SER A 420 23.82 -15.77 -13.78
N LEU A 421 22.92 -15.47 -14.71
CA LEU A 421 23.06 -15.77 -16.14
C LEU A 421 24.32 -15.17 -16.79
N ILE A 422 24.81 -14.04 -16.29
CA ILE A 422 25.97 -13.31 -16.83
C ILE A 422 27.16 -13.29 -15.86
N ILE A 423 27.09 -14.08 -14.79
CA ILE A 423 28.18 -14.24 -13.83
C ILE A 423 28.81 -15.62 -14.06
N PRO A 424 30.14 -15.73 -14.18
CA PRO A 424 30.79 -17.02 -14.30
C PRO A 424 30.40 -17.97 -13.17
N ALA A 425 30.33 -19.27 -13.46
CA ALA A 425 30.21 -20.29 -12.42
C ALA A 425 31.32 -20.10 -11.39
N ARG A 426 30.95 -20.11 -10.10
CA ARG A 426 31.89 -20.06 -8.98
C ARG A 426 32.29 -21.45 -8.56
#